data_AF-A0A2S2PS50-F1
#
_entry.id   AF-A0A2S2PS50-F1
#
_cell.length_a   1.000
_cell.length_b   1.000
_cell.length_c   1.000
_cell.angle_alpha   90.00
_cell.angle_beta   90.00
_cell.angle_gamma   90.00
#
_symmetry.space_group_name_H-M   'P 1'
#
loop_
_entity.id
_entity.type
_entity.pdbx_description
1 polymer ?
#
loop_
_entity_poly.entity_id
_entity_poly.type
_entity_poly.pdbx_seq_one_letter_code
_entity_poly.pdbx_strand_id
1 'polypeptide(L)'
;MDLRDTQFDKDGQRLFKNDAFIRFGKRGVDRLLERSGDYRDNEHLRRFNQLLDDGDNTIRRVVYPREPFSIVCHGDFNRNNVMFRYDETGLPVDVLLFDFGTARYGSPALDILF
;
A
#
# COMPACT_ATOMS: atom_id res chain seq x y z
N MET A 1 17.38 0.45 23.25
CA MET A 1 17.52 0.16 21.81
C MET A 1 16.87 1.32 21.08
N ASP A 2 17.60 2.00 20.18
CA ASP A 2 17.08 3.13 19.38
C ASP A 2 16.58 2.57 18.04
N LEU A 3 15.31 2.15 18.01
CA LEU A 3 14.63 1.66 16.81
C LEU A 3 14.04 2.85 16.06
N ARG A 4 14.35 2.97 14.77
CA ARG A 4 13.85 4.05 13.90
C ARG A 4 13.11 3.47 12.71
N ASP A 5 12.08 4.20 12.27
CA ASP A 5 11.33 3.87 11.07
C ASP A 5 12.25 3.95 9.83
N THR A 6 12.13 2.99 8.91
CA THR A 6 12.95 2.90 7.69
C THR A 6 12.26 3.51 6.47
N GLN A 7 10.97 3.85 6.58
CA GLN A 7 10.15 4.44 5.54
C GLN A 7 9.95 5.93 5.74
N PHE A 8 9.93 6.41 7.00
CA PHE A 8 9.73 7.80 7.37
C PHE A 8 10.88 8.35 8.24
N ASP A 9 11.22 9.62 8.05
CA ASP A 9 12.15 10.34 8.91
C ASP A 9 11.48 10.79 10.22
N LYS A 10 12.28 11.40 11.10
CA LYS A 10 11.83 11.93 12.40
C LYS A 10 10.74 13.01 12.29
N ASP A 11 10.63 13.67 11.14
CA ASP A 11 9.61 14.69 10.86
C ASP A 11 8.37 14.05 10.17
N GLY A 12 8.41 12.72 9.96
CA GLY A 12 7.38 11.92 9.33
C GLY A 12 7.32 12.10 7.81
N GLN A 13 8.38 12.59 7.17
CA GLN A 13 8.50 12.61 5.71
C GLN A 13 9.05 11.28 5.21
N ARG A 14 8.67 10.85 4.00
CA ARG A 14 9.22 9.62 3.43
C ARG A 14 10.73 9.72 3.23
N LEU A 15 11.45 8.67 3.62
CA LEU A 15 12.88 8.50 3.39
C LEU A 15 13.19 8.24 1.91
N PHE A 16 12.27 7.59 1.19
CA PHE A 16 12.32 7.43 -0.26
C PHE A 16 11.90 8.73 -0.97
N LYS A 17 12.80 9.70 -1.02
CA LYS A 17 12.58 10.99 -1.68
C LYS A 17 12.80 10.81 -3.18
N ASN A 18 11.74 10.89 -3.99
CA ASN A 18 11.79 11.12 -5.46
C ASN A 18 10.41 11.14 -6.15
N ASP A 19 9.27 11.16 -5.43
CA ASP A 19 7.92 11.13 -6.00
C ASP A 19 7.67 10.04 -7.05
N ALA A 20 8.51 8.99 -7.13
CA ALA A 20 8.49 8.07 -8.25
C ALA A 20 7.13 7.37 -8.38
N PHE A 21 6.55 6.95 -7.26
CA PHE A 21 5.20 6.38 -7.20
C PHE A 21 4.12 7.37 -7.64
N ILE A 22 4.24 8.64 -7.26
CA ILE A 22 3.32 9.71 -7.68
C ILE A 22 3.44 9.92 -9.19
N ARG A 23 4.66 10.02 -9.72
CA ARG A 23 4.95 10.19 -11.14
C ARG A 23 4.44 9.02 -11.97
N PHE A 24 4.58 7.79 -11.49
CA PHE A 24 4.04 6.61 -12.17
C PHE A 24 2.51 6.60 -12.15
N GLY A 25 1.89 6.89 -11.00
CA GLY A 25 0.44 7.00 -10.88
C GLY A 25 -0.15 8.07 -11.79
N LYS A 26 0.39 9.30 -11.71
CA LYS A 26 -0.01 10.46 -12.51
C LYS A 26 0.13 10.21 -14.01
N ARG A 27 1.26 9.61 -14.44
CA ARG A 27 1.47 9.24 -15.85
C ARG A 27 0.33 8.37 -16.39
N GLY A 28 -0.20 7.44 -15.61
CA GLY A 28 -1.32 6.59 -16.04
C GLY A 28 -2.66 7.35 -16.01
N VAL A 29 -2.94 8.01 -14.88
CA VAL A 29 -4.23 8.65 -14.63
C VAL A 29 -4.45 9.88 -15.53
N ASP A 30 -3.46 10.74 -15.69
CA ASP A 30 -3.56 11.93 -16.54
C ASP A 30 -3.87 11.53 -17.99
N ARG A 31 -3.26 10.44 -18.48
CA ARG A 31 -3.52 9.92 -19.83
C ARG A 31 -4.94 9.39 -20.01
N LEU A 32 -5.54 8.86 -18.95
CA LEU A 32 -6.94 8.42 -18.99
C LEU A 32 -7.90 9.62 -18.94
N LEU A 33 -7.56 10.66 -18.18
CA LEU A 33 -8.35 11.89 -18.09
C LEU A 33 -8.29 12.77 -19.35
N GLU A 34 -7.16 12.73 -20.08
CA GLU A 34 -6.97 13.40 -21.38
C GLU A 34 -7.78 12.74 -22.51
N ARG A 35 -8.12 11.44 -22.38
CA ARG A 35 -8.91 10.72 -23.39
C ARG A 35 -10.38 11.14 -23.33
N SER A 36 -11.03 11.23 -24.48
CA SER A 36 -12.49 11.38 -24.54
C SER A 36 -13.21 10.10 -24.09
N GLY A 37 -14.39 10.25 -23.50
CA GLY A 37 -15.23 9.15 -23.02
C GLY A 37 -15.30 9.05 -21.50
N ASP A 38 -15.77 7.90 -21.03
CA ASP A 38 -16.21 7.68 -19.64
C ASP A 38 -15.13 7.98 -18.58
N TYR A 39 -13.85 7.88 -18.94
CA TYR A 39 -12.74 8.16 -18.03
C TYR A 39 -12.64 9.64 -17.64
N ARG A 40 -12.87 10.54 -18.60
CA ARG A 40 -12.74 11.97 -18.35
C ARG A 40 -13.74 12.41 -17.30
N ASP A 41 -14.98 11.94 -17.35
CA ASP A 41 -16.03 12.38 -16.44
C ASP A 41 -16.23 11.46 -15.23
N ASN A 42 -15.37 10.46 -15.07
CA ASN A 42 -15.38 9.56 -13.92
C ASN A 42 -14.92 10.29 -12.63
N GLU A 43 -15.84 10.47 -11.69
CA GLU A 43 -15.57 11.14 -10.41
C GLU A 43 -14.47 10.43 -9.60
N HIS A 44 -14.48 9.10 -9.56
CA HIS A 44 -13.50 8.33 -8.80
C HIS A 44 -12.08 8.48 -9.37
N LEU A 45 -11.94 8.49 -10.69
CA LEU A 45 -10.65 8.68 -11.35
C LEU A 45 -10.11 10.10 -11.12
N ARG A 46 -10.96 11.12 -11.18
CA ARG A 46 -10.59 12.51 -10.85
C ARG A 46 -10.17 12.63 -9.38
N ARG A 47 -10.94 12.04 -8.46
CA ARG A 47 -10.62 12.03 -7.03
C ARG A 47 -9.31 11.30 -6.77
N PHE A 48 -9.08 10.17 -7.42
CA PHE A 48 -7.81 9.46 -7.33
C PHE A 48 -6.65 10.31 -7.86
N ASN A 49 -6.85 11.06 -8.96
CA ASN A 49 -5.83 11.98 -9.47
C ASN A 49 -5.47 13.09 -8.47
N GLN A 50 -6.47 13.64 -7.78
CA GLN A 50 -6.26 14.65 -6.72
C GLN A 50 -5.50 14.08 -5.52
N LEU A 51 -5.80 12.83 -5.13
CA LEU A 51 -5.06 12.14 -4.08
C LEU A 51 -3.59 11.91 -4.46
N LEU A 52 -3.30 11.68 -5.74
CA LEU A 52 -1.94 11.58 -6.24
C LEU A 52 -1.19 12.92 -6.23
N ASP A 53 -1.86 14.07 -6.43
CA ASP A 53 -1.23 15.40 -6.32
C ASP A 53 -0.64 15.63 -4.91
N ASP A 54 -1.30 15.11 -3.88
CA ASP A 54 -0.86 15.13 -2.50
C ASP A 54 -0.42 13.72 -2.03
N GLY A 55 0.28 12.99 -2.91
CA GLY A 55 0.51 11.55 -2.76
C GLY A 55 1.24 11.16 -1.48
N ASP A 56 2.25 11.95 -1.07
CA ASP A 56 3.02 11.64 0.15
C ASP A 56 2.18 11.80 1.42
N ASN A 57 1.39 12.88 1.54
CA ASN A 57 0.47 13.03 2.67
C ASN A 57 -0.69 12.05 2.60
N THR A 58 -1.16 11.71 1.40
CA THR A 58 -2.19 10.69 1.20
C THR A 58 -1.71 9.33 1.70
N ILE A 59 -0.52 8.88 1.27
CA ILE A 59 0.08 7.62 1.75
C ILE A 59 0.25 7.68 3.27
N ARG A 60 0.78 8.78 3.81
CA ARG A 60 0.94 8.95 5.26
C ARG A 60 -0.40 8.80 5.99
N ARG A 61 -1.48 9.40 5.49
CA ARG A 61 -2.83 9.29 6.10
C ARG A 61 -3.39 7.87 6.02
N VAL A 62 -3.10 7.14 4.94
CA VAL A 62 -3.54 5.75 4.75
C VAL A 62 -2.80 4.80 5.70
N VAL A 63 -1.50 5.03 5.92
CA VAL A 63 -0.66 4.14 6.73
C VAL A 63 -0.60 4.54 8.21
N TYR A 64 -1.16 5.69 8.59
CA TYR A 64 -1.15 6.15 9.97
C TYR A 64 -2.02 5.24 10.86
N PRO A 65 -1.48 4.70 11.96
CA PRO A 65 -2.24 3.85 12.86
C PRO A 65 -3.34 4.64 13.58
N ARG A 66 -4.51 4.02 13.71
CA ARG A 66 -5.66 4.51 14.47
C ARG A 66 -6.20 3.40 15.38
N GLU A 67 -6.17 3.65 16.67
CA GLU A 67 -6.78 2.79 17.68
C GLU A 67 -8.32 2.84 17.64
N PRO A 68 -9.02 1.77 18.05
CA PRO A 68 -8.50 0.53 18.64
C PRO A 68 -8.21 -0.58 17.62
N PHE A 69 -8.26 -0.26 16.32
CA PHE A 69 -8.24 -1.26 15.26
C PHE A 69 -6.85 -1.49 14.66
N SER A 70 -5.80 -0.81 15.13
CA SER A 70 -4.48 -0.96 14.53
C SER A 70 -3.80 -2.25 14.99
N ILE A 71 -3.23 -2.96 14.01
CA ILE A 71 -2.55 -4.24 14.20
C ILE A 71 -1.19 -4.20 13.51
N VAL A 72 -0.35 -5.20 13.81
CA VAL A 72 0.86 -5.46 13.02
C VAL A 72 0.44 -6.11 11.72
N CYS A 73 0.59 -5.37 10.62
CA CYS A 73 0.32 -5.80 9.27
C CYS A 73 1.60 -6.30 8.59
N HIS A 74 1.44 -7.26 7.67
CA HIS A 74 2.49 -7.68 6.74
C HIS A 74 2.90 -6.54 5.81
N GLY A 75 1.94 -5.71 5.37
CA GLY A 75 2.17 -4.51 4.57
C GLY A 75 2.37 -4.73 3.07
N ASP A 76 2.56 -5.98 2.65
CA ASP A 76 2.51 -6.46 1.26
C ASP A 76 1.91 -7.88 1.22
N PHE A 77 0.73 -8.04 1.83
CA PHE A 77 0.06 -9.33 1.91
C PHE A 77 -0.59 -9.67 0.57
N ASN A 78 0.06 -10.49 -0.24
CA ASN A 78 -0.48 -10.97 -1.50
C ASN A 78 -0.13 -12.46 -1.70
N ARG A 79 -0.81 -13.16 -2.62
CA ARG A 79 -0.64 -14.61 -2.83
C ARG A 79 0.81 -15.07 -3.09
N ASN A 80 1.68 -14.18 -3.58
CA ASN A 80 3.06 -14.54 -3.89
C ASN A 80 3.91 -14.58 -2.61
N ASN A 81 3.47 -13.94 -1.53
CA ASN A 81 4.13 -13.87 -0.22
C ASN A 81 3.54 -14.90 0.77
N VAL A 82 2.83 -15.91 0.25
CA VAL A 82 2.18 -16.98 1.00
C VAL A 82 2.68 -18.33 0.48
N MET A 83 3.35 -19.10 1.34
CA MET A 83 3.68 -20.50 1.06
C MET A 83 2.78 -21.43 1.85
N PHE A 84 2.25 -22.46 1.19
CA PHE A 84 1.45 -23.49 1.84
C PHE A 84 2.29 -24.76 2.04
N ARG A 85 2.18 -25.36 3.23
CA ARG A 85 2.63 -26.74 3.46
C ARG A 85 1.49 -27.67 3.09
N TYR A 86 1.79 -28.71 2.31
CA TYR A 86 0.83 -29.73 1.92
C TYR A 86 1.15 -31.06 2.61
N ASP A 87 0.11 -31.83 2.93
CA ASP A 87 0.26 -33.21 3.36
C ASP A 87 0.41 -34.18 2.16
N GLU A 88 0.54 -35.47 2.46
CA GLU A 88 0.68 -36.54 1.45
C GLU A 88 -0.54 -36.68 0.53
N THR A 89 -1.71 -36.19 0.95
CA THR A 89 -2.94 -36.20 0.16
C THR A 89 -3.09 -34.95 -0.73
N GLY A 90 -2.17 -33.99 -0.60
CA GLY A 90 -2.21 -32.72 -1.32
C GLY A 90 -3.12 -31.67 -0.67
N LEU A 91 -3.52 -31.86 0.60
CA LEU A 91 -4.31 -30.88 1.35
C LEU A 91 -3.37 -29.83 1.97
N PRO A 92 -3.66 -28.52 1.86
CA PRO A 92 -2.89 -27.52 2.58
C PRO A 92 -3.16 -27.64 4.09
N VAL A 93 -2.11 -27.84 4.88
CA VAL A 93 -2.17 -28.07 6.32
C VAL A 93 -1.46 -26.98 7.14
N ASP A 94 -0.73 -26.08 6.48
CA ASP A 94 -0.09 -24.94 7.15
C ASP A 94 0.21 -23.83 6.16
N VAL A 95 0.48 -22.64 6.70
CA VAL A 95 0.82 -21.44 5.96
C VAL A 95 2.04 -20.75 6.56
N LEU A 96 2.96 -20.33 5.70
CA LEU A 96 4.10 -19.49 6.05
C LEU A 96 4.04 -18.21 5.24
N LEU A 97 4.00 -17.07 5.94
CA LEU A 97 4.13 -15.76 5.33
C LEU A 97 5.62 -15.39 5.25
N PHE A 98 6.02 -14.74 4.17
CA PHE A 98 7.40 -14.29 3.97
C PHE A 98 7.44 -12.97 3.21
N ASP A 99 8.63 -12.34 3.17
CA ASP A 99 8.84 -10.99 2.62
C ASP A 99 8.19 -9.86 3.44
N PHE A 100 8.62 -9.73 4.69
CA PHE A 100 8.17 -8.69 5.63
C PHE A 100 8.83 -7.32 5.40
N GLY A 101 9.34 -7.02 4.18
CA GLY A 101 10.05 -5.77 3.88
C GLY A 101 9.22 -4.51 4.08
N THR A 102 7.89 -4.64 4.13
CA THR A 102 6.92 -3.54 4.24
C THR A 102 6.05 -3.60 5.50
N ALA A 103 6.38 -4.51 6.44
CA ALA A 103 5.63 -4.71 7.67
C ALA A 103 5.50 -3.42 8.49
N ARG A 104 4.33 -3.20 9.08
CA ARG A 104 4.01 -1.96 9.78
C ARG A 104 2.86 -2.12 10.76
N TYR A 105 2.80 -1.23 11.74
CA TYR A 105 1.64 -1.10 12.60
C TYR A 105 0.62 -0.13 11.96
N GLY A 106 -0.59 -0.60 11.67
CA GLY A 106 -1.59 0.19 10.96
C GLY A 106 -2.96 -0.48 10.84
N SER A 107 -3.80 0.04 9.95
CA SER A 107 -5.13 -0.51 9.70
C SER A 107 -5.06 -1.93 9.11
N PRO A 108 -5.90 -2.89 9.57
CA PRO A 108 -5.98 -4.22 8.98
C PRO A 108 -6.39 -4.19 7.50
N ALA A 109 -7.03 -3.10 7.06
CA ALA A 109 -7.37 -2.89 5.65
C ALA A 109 -6.15 -2.95 4.73
N LEU A 110 -4.94 -2.69 5.23
CA LEU A 110 -3.71 -2.74 4.44
C LEU A 110 -3.38 -4.15 3.95
N ASP A 111 -3.68 -5.19 4.74
CA ASP A 111 -3.45 -6.59 4.35
C ASP A 111 -4.68 -7.22 3.69
N ILE A 112 -5.87 -6.68 3.90
CA ILE A 112 -7.13 -7.22 3.33
C ILE A 112 -7.36 -6.76 1.88
N LEU A 113 -6.76 -5.64 1.46
CA LEU A 113 -7.06 -5.00 0.17
C LEU A 113 -6.59 -5.79 -1.06
N PHE A 114 -5.58 -6.64 -0.92
CA PHE A 114 -4.87 -7.31 -2.02
C PHE A 114 -5.20 -8.80 -2.12
#